data_AF-A0A8T4DVH9-F1
#
_entry.id   AF-A0A8T4DVH9-F1
#
_cell.length_a   1.000
_cell.length_b   1.000
_cell.length_c   1.000
_cell.angle_alpha   90.00
_cell.angle_beta   90.00
_cell.angle_gamma   90.00
#
_symmetry.space_group_name_H-M   'P 1'
#
loop_
_entity.id
_entity.type
_entity.pdbx_description
1 polymer ?
#
loop_
_entity_poly.entity_id
_entity_poly.type
_entity_poly.pdbx_seq_one_letter_code
_entity_poly.pdbx_strand_id
1 'polypeptide(L)'
;MKEGFLVSAAVFVLLSAVFSVNVLSQAAGCVEGTTRACGPDLGVCMAGISSCVGGKWSECVGAKGPESEYDICGNRKDDNCDGNTDEGCSGYEQRCSDGERNWNELGVDCGGSCPESCAEMPWIWLMVIGFGLFIFAVALHYKNRSGGMIESESIGTD
;
A
#
# COMPACT_ATOMS: atom_id res chain seq x y z
N MET A 1 -32.09 73.27 -20.98
CA MET A 1 -31.25 72.27 -21.67
C MET A 1 -29.83 72.45 -21.15
N LYS A 2 -29.27 71.38 -20.59
CA LYS A 2 -27.84 71.16 -20.30
C LYS A 2 -27.18 72.14 -19.31
N GLU A 3 -27.35 71.87 -18.02
CA GLU A 3 -26.35 72.25 -17.01
C GLU A 3 -25.14 71.31 -17.17
N GLY A 4 -24.15 71.77 -17.92
CA GLY A 4 -22.90 71.06 -18.16
C GLY A 4 -21.95 71.19 -16.98
N PHE A 5 -21.92 70.18 -16.12
CA PHE A 5 -20.92 70.05 -15.06
C PHE A 5 -19.57 69.75 -15.71
N LEU A 6 -18.73 70.78 -15.86
CA LEU A 6 -17.32 70.68 -16.23
C LEU A 6 -16.56 69.97 -15.11
N VAL A 7 -16.60 68.62 -15.11
CA VAL A 7 -15.72 67.80 -14.28
C VAL A 7 -14.31 67.95 -14.84
N SER A 8 -13.50 68.81 -14.22
CA SER A 8 -12.08 68.96 -14.52
C SER A 8 -11.40 67.59 -14.58
N ALA A 9 -10.48 67.37 -15.52
CA ALA A 9 -9.72 66.13 -15.65
C ALA A 9 -9.05 65.70 -14.32
N ALA A 10 -8.74 66.67 -13.43
CA ALA A 10 -8.26 66.41 -12.08
C ALA A 10 -9.28 65.66 -11.19
N VAL A 11 -10.57 65.92 -11.34
CA VAL A 11 -11.64 65.26 -10.56
C VAL A 11 -11.85 63.81 -11.04
N PHE A 12 -11.70 63.54 -12.34
CA PHE A 12 -11.73 62.16 -12.87
C PHE A 12 -10.53 61.34 -12.41
N VAL A 13 -9.34 61.94 -12.40
CA VAL A 13 -8.10 61.30 -11.89
C VAL A 13 -8.23 60.99 -10.39
N LEU A 14 -8.81 61.90 -9.61
CA LEU A 14 -9.06 61.68 -8.18
C LEU A 14 -10.15 60.62 -7.94
N LEU A 15 -11.21 60.55 -8.74
CA LEU A 15 -12.22 59.48 -8.63
C LEU A 15 -11.66 58.10 -9.02
N SER A 16 -10.79 58.00 -10.03
CA SER A 16 -10.09 56.74 -10.34
C SER A 16 -9.05 56.35 -9.28
N ALA A 17 -8.44 57.33 -8.60
CA ALA A 17 -7.49 57.07 -7.51
C ALA A 17 -8.21 56.64 -6.23
N VAL A 18 -9.38 57.21 -5.91
CA VAL A 18 -10.20 56.82 -4.75
C VAL A 18 -10.86 55.45 -4.95
N PHE A 19 -11.25 55.09 -6.18
CA PHE A 19 -11.72 53.74 -6.49
C PHE A 19 -10.61 52.68 -6.40
N SER A 20 -9.34 53.10 -6.46
CA SER A 20 -8.17 52.22 -6.40
C SER A 20 -7.59 52.03 -4.99
N VAL A 21 -7.96 52.85 -4.00
CA VAL A 21 -7.42 52.74 -2.62
C VAL A 21 -8.27 51.92 -1.64
N ASN A 22 -9.31 51.22 -2.10
CA ASN A 22 -10.05 50.24 -1.27
C ASN A 22 -9.88 48.78 -1.71
N VAL A 23 -8.71 48.42 -2.25
CA VAL A 23 -8.29 47.00 -2.41
C VAL A 23 -6.88 46.80 -1.84
N LEU A 24 -6.64 47.28 -0.62
CA LEU A 24 -5.35 47.11 0.09
C LEU A 24 -5.46 46.27 1.36
N SER A 25 -6.42 45.33 1.43
CA SER A 25 -6.41 44.32 2.50
C SER A 25 -6.66 42.91 1.97
N GLN A 26 -5.56 42.16 1.89
CA GLN A 26 -5.47 40.72 2.12
C GLN A 26 -6.11 39.74 1.11
N ALA A 27 -5.43 39.46 -0.01
CA ALA A 27 -5.64 38.23 -0.78
C ALA A 27 -4.89 37.00 -0.21
N ALA A 28 -4.37 37.09 1.02
CA ALA A 28 -3.89 35.94 1.80
C ALA A 28 -4.90 35.50 2.89
N GLY A 29 -6.12 36.01 2.81
CA GLY A 29 -7.26 35.60 3.64
C GLY A 29 -8.19 34.66 2.91
N CYS A 30 -9.10 34.03 3.65
CA CYS A 30 -10.13 33.15 3.14
C CYS A 30 -11.51 33.82 3.15
N VAL A 31 -12.49 33.25 2.44
CA VAL A 31 -13.88 33.72 2.47
C VAL A 31 -14.57 33.15 3.69
N GLU A 32 -15.25 34.00 4.46
CA GLU A 32 -15.90 33.58 5.71
C GLU A 32 -16.84 32.39 5.52
N GLY A 33 -16.73 31.43 6.44
CA GLY A 33 -17.52 30.19 6.40
C GLY A 33 -17.11 29.18 5.32
N THR A 34 -16.12 29.47 4.47
CA THR A 34 -15.58 28.46 3.56
C THR A 34 -14.71 27.45 4.29
N THR A 35 -14.64 26.23 3.73
CA THR A 35 -13.84 25.12 4.27
C THR A 35 -12.84 24.64 3.23
N ARG A 36 -11.69 24.13 3.68
CA ARG A 36 -10.71 23.44 2.83
C ARG A 36 -10.13 22.23 3.53
N ALA A 37 -9.66 21.26 2.74
CA ALA A 37 -8.82 20.18 3.25
C ALA A 37 -7.49 20.73 3.78
N CYS A 38 -6.94 20.09 4.81
CA CYS A 38 -5.64 20.39 5.38
C CYS A 38 -4.97 19.12 5.90
N GLY A 39 -3.64 19.10 5.91
CA GLY A 39 -2.87 17.88 6.18
C GLY A 39 -2.76 16.94 4.97
N PRO A 40 -1.82 15.99 4.99
CA PRO A 40 -1.67 14.97 3.94
C PRO A 40 -2.79 13.92 4.02
N ASP A 41 -3.11 13.33 2.87
CA ASP A 41 -4.06 12.21 2.71
C ASP A 41 -3.34 11.04 2.01
N LEU A 42 -2.27 10.56 2.64
CA LEU A 42 -1.30 9.61 2.10
C LEU A 42 -1.01 8.53 3.14
N GLY A 43 -1.05 7.26 2.72
CA GLY A 43 -0.75 6.11 3.58
C GLY A 43 -1.59 6.06 4.86
N VAL A 44 -0.93 6.22 6.01
CA VAL A 44 -1.57 6.21 7.33
C VAL A 44 -2.14 7.57 7.75
N CYS A 45 -1.78 8.64 7.04
CA CYS A 45 -2.28 9.98 7.32
C CYS A 45 -3.69 10.20 6.80
N MET A 46 -4.44 11.00 7.55
CA MET A 46 -5.80 11.41 7.20
C MET A 46 -5.85 12.92 7.13
N ALA A 47 -6.37 13.45 6.02
CA ALA A 47 -6.61 14.88 5.90
C ALA A 47 -7.76 15.34 6.82
N GLY A 48 -7.61 16.53 7.40
CA GLY A 48 -8.62 17.23 8.17
C GLY A 48 -9.28 18.36 7.37
N ILE A 49 -10.10 19.14 8.07
CA ILE A 49 -10.78 20.32 7.52
C ILE A 49 -10.40 21.56 8.32
N SER A 50 -10.06 22.64 7.61
CA SER A 50 -9.92 23.97 8.18
C SER A 50 -11.05 24.86 7.67
N SER A 51 -11.63 25.65 8.58
CA SER A 51 -12.71 26.58 8.28
C SER A 51 -12.19 28.01 8.32
N CYS A 52 -12.72 28.88 7.48
CA CYS A 52 -12.40 30.29 7.53
C CYS A 52 -13.17 30.97 8.66
N VAL A 53 -12.45 31.59 9.60
CA VAL A 53 -13.00 32.36 10.71
C VAL A 53 -12.13 33.60 10.96
N GLY A 54 -12.73 34.78 10.97
CA GLY A 54 -12.01 36.06 11.09
C GLY A 54 -11.08 36.35 9.91
N GLY A 55 -11.44 35.90 8.70
CA GLY A 55 -10.64 36.00 7.48
C GLY A 55 -9.38 35.14 7.45
N LYS A 56 -9.23 34.20 8.42
CA LYS A 56 -8.08 33.30 8.55
C LYS A 56 -8.55 31.85 8.63
N TRP A 57 -7.72 30.94 8.15
CA TRP A 57 -7.98 29.51 8.32
C TRP A 57 -7.79 29.11 9.78
N SER A 58 -8.77 28.38 10.31
CA SER A 58 -8.71 27.76 11.63
C SER A 58 -7.61 26.71 11.72
N GLU A 59 -7.42 26.17 12.93
CA GLU A 59 -6.71 24.90 13.09
C GLU A 59 -7.32 23.81 12.22
N CYS A 60 -6.47 22.87 11.82
CA CYS A 60 -6.87 21.72 11.02
C CYS A 60 -7.56 20.69 11.92
N VAL A 61 -8.86 20.55 11.80
CA VAL A 61 -9.65 19.64 12.64
C VAL A 61 -9.77 18.29 11.94
N GLY A 62 -9.49 17.21 12.68
CA GLY A 62 -9.65 15.84 12.20
C GLY A 62 -8.47 15.30 11.39
N ALA A 63 -7.40 16.08 11.21
CA ALA A 63 -6.18 15.57 10.60
C ALA A 63 -5.46 14.59 11.53
N LYS A 64 -4.97 13.49 10.97
CA LYS A 64 -4.07 12.56 11.63
C LYS A 64 -2.70 12.66 10.95
N GLY A 65 -1.71 13.14 11.68
CA GLY A 65 -0.33 13.24 11.22
C GLY A 65 0.42 11.91 11.29
N PRO A 66 1.67 11.88 10.84
CA PRO A 66 2.49 10.69 10.91
C PRO A 66 2.77 10.31 12.36
N GLU A 67 2.70 9.00 12.66
CA GLU A 67 3.02 8.47 13.99
C GLU A 67 4.55 8.32 14.20
N SER A 68 5.32 8.43 13.11
CA SER A 68 6.78 8.25 13.06
C SER A 68 7.42 9.32 12.15
N GLU A 69 8.70 9.65 12.40
CA GLU A 69 9.49 10.51 11.48
C GLU A 69 10.08 9.73 10.29
N TYR A 70 9.96 8.40 10.29
CA TYR A 70 10.53 7.49 9.31
C TYR A 70 9.54 6.37 8.97
N ASP A 71 9.65 5.84 7.76
CA ASP A 71 8.83 4.73 7.29
C ASP A 71 9.19 3.39 7.94
N ILE A 72 8.15 2.60 8.24
CA ILE A 72 8.33 1.21 8.71
C ILE A 72 8.46 0.32 7.48
N CYS A 73 9.71 0.02 7.12
CA CYS A 73 10.03 -0.73 5.93
C CYS A 73 9.28 -2.06 5.74
N GLY A 74 8.84 -2.27 4.50
CA GLY A 74 8.16 -3.45 3.95
C GLY A 74 6.75 -3.68 4.50
N ASN A 75 6.13 -2.65 5.06
CA ASN A 75 4.71 -2.67 5.40
C ASN A 75 3.82 -2.12 4.27
N ARG A 76 4.42 -1.57 3.19
CA ARG A 76 3.75 -0.95 2.03
C ARG A 76 2.84 0.21 2.39
N LYS A 77 3.23 1.00 3.39
CA LYS A 77 2.53 2.22 3.81
C LYS A 77 3.52 3.37 3.89
N ASP A 78 3.00 4.56 3.59
CA ASP A 78 3.64 5.83 3.89
C ASP A 78 3.29 6.15 5.36
N ASP A 79 4.21 5.84 6.28
CA ASP A 79 4.04 6.03 7.73
C ASP A 79 4.50 7.43 8.18
N ASN A 80 5.43 8.03 7.44
CA ASN A 80 5.95 9.37 7.70
C ASN A 80 5.19 10.49 6.95
N CYS A 81 4.32 10.11 6.01
CA CYS A 81 3.44 10.95 5.21
C CYS A 81 4.16 11.95 4.30
N ASP A 82 5.31 11.55 3.73
CA ASP A 82 6.11 12.35 2.79
C ASP A 82 5.77 12.10 1.31
N GLY A 83 4.89 11.13 1.04
CA GLY A 83 4.42 10.76 -0.29
C GLY A 83 5.22 9.67 -0.99
N ASN A 84 6.24 9.13 -0.33
CA ASN A 84 6.88 7.88 -0.73
C ASN A 84 6.38 6.75 0.18
N THR A 85 6.71 5.51 -0.17
CA THR A 85 6.30 4.35 0.61
C THR A 85 7.52 3.47 0.76
N ASP A 86 7.79 3.07 2.00
CA ASP A 86 8.93 2.25 2.38
C ASP A 86 10.28 2.90 1.98
N GLU A 87 10.43 4.23 2.09
CA GLU A 87 11.71 4.93 1.87
C GLU A 87 12.60 5.01 3.12
N GLY A 88 13.85 5.47 2.96
CA GLY A 88 14.81 5.55 4.09
C GLY A 88 15.31 4.19 4.60
N CYS A 89 14.90 3.10 3.95
CA CYS A 89 15.16 1.70 4.34
C CYS A 89 16.57 1.20 4.04
N SER A 90 17.60 1.98 4.43
CA SER A 90 18.99 1.56 4.35
C SER A 90 19.25 0.32 5.22
N GLY A 91 19.20 -0.87 4.59
CA GLY A 91 19.41 -2.17 5.23
C GLY A 91 18.20 -3.11 5.28
N TYR A 92 17.06 -2.77 4.66
CA TYR A 92 15.90 -3.67 4.56
C TYR A 92 16.00 -4.62 3.37
N GLU A 93 16.39 -4.13 2.19
CA GLU A 93 16.60 -4.99 1.01
C GLU A 93 17.76 -5.98 1.20
N GLN A 94 18.70 -5.68 2.10
CA GLN A 94 19.90 -6.52 2.28
C GLN A 94 19.69 -7.68 3.25
N ARG A 95 18.58 -7.74 4.00
CA ARG A 95 18.34 -8.83 4.96
C ARG A 95 17.57 -10.00 4.36
N CYS A 96 16.82 -9.80 3.29
CA CYS A 96 16.18 -10.89 2.55
C CYS A 96 17.14 -11.63 1.61
N SER A 97 18.46 -11.49 1.80
CA SER A 97 19.49 -12.17 1.02
C SER A 97 20.81 -12.28 1.81
N ASP A 98 20.75 -12.19 3.14
CA ASP A 98 21.93 -12.29 4.01
C ASP A 98 22.17 -13.72 4.53
N GLY A 99 21.24 -14.65 4.25
CA GLY A 99 21.35 -16.04 4.67
C GLY A 99 20.99 -16.27 6.14
N GLU A 100 20.43 -15.28 6.83
CA GLU A 100 20.00 -15.37 8.22
C GLU A 100 18.48 -15.21 8.35
N ARG A 101 17.84 -16.07 9.15
CA ARG A 101 16.42 -15.86 9.50
C ARG A 101 16.30 -14.77 10.56
N ASN A 102 15.99 -13.55 10.16
CA ASN A 102 15.85 -12.42 11.08
C ASN A 102 14.45 -11.76 11.02
N TRP A 103 14.20 -10.86 11.97
CA TRP A 103 12.95 -10.09 12.09
C TRP A 103 11.67 -10.96 12.17
N ASN A 104 10.92 -11.12 11.07
CA ASN A 104 9.64 -11.84 10.98
C ASN A 104 9.60 -12.81 9.78
N GLU A 105 10.75 -13.20 9.25
CA GLU A 105 10.85 -14.15 8.13
C GLU A 105 10.25 -15.52 8.48
N LEU A 106 9.56 -16.13 7.51
CA LEU A 106 9.00 -17.49 7.66
C LEU A 106 10.07 -18.56 7.37
N GLY A 107 11.06 -18.24 6.56
CA GLY A 107 12.22 -19.08 6.20
C GLY A 107 13.53 -18.30 6.33
N VAL A 108 14.62 -18.80 5.75
CA VAL A 108 15.82 -17.97 5.57
C VAL A 108 15.60 -17.17 4.30
N ASP A 109 15.70 -15.84 4.36
CA ASP A 109 15.54 -14.93 3.22
C ASP A 109 14.14 -15.01 2.55
N CYS A 110 13.10 -15.46 3.24
CA CYS A 110 11.75 -15.58 2.66
C CYS A 110 10.60 -15.43 3.67
N GLY A 111 9.47 -14.92 3.18
CA GLY A 111 8.23 -14.71 3.92
C GLY A 111 8.27 -13.51 4.90
N GLY A 112 7.11 -13.15 5.45
CA GLY A 112 7.00 -12.02 6.39
C GLY A 112 7.30 -10.68 5.73
N SER A 113 8.38 -10.04 6.18
CA SER A 113 8.96 -8.80 5.65
C SER A 113 9.57 -8.94 4.26
N CYS A 114 9.88 -10.17 3.82
CA CYS A 114 10.46 -10.40 2.51
C CYS A 114 9.37 -10.61 1.43
N PRO A 115 9.55 -10.04 0.22
CA PRO A 115 8.57 -10.12 -0.86
C PRO A 115 8.41 -11.53 -1.45
N GLU A 116 9.40 -12.40 -1.28
CA GLU A 116 9.36 -13.79 -1.75
C GLU A 116 8.69 -14.71 -0.72
N SER A 117 7.71 -15.50 -1.17
CA SER A 117 7.11 -16.56 -0.36
C SER A 117 8.07 -17.74 -0.23
N CYS A 118 8.16 -18.33 0.96
CA CYS A 118 8.98 -19.52 1.16
C CYS A 118 8.48 -20.69 0.32
N ALA A 119 9.40 -21.40 -0.31
CA ALA A 119 9.09 -22.65 -1.00
C ALA A 119 8.56 -23.66 0.03
N GLU A 120 7.25 -23.89 0.01
CA GLU A 120 6.64 -24.99 0.73
C GLU A 120 7.09 -26.27 0.03
N MET A 121 8.20 -26.84 0.49
CA MET A 121 8.62 -28.17 0.07
C MET A 121 7.37 -29.06 0.24
N PRO A 122 6.82 -29.71 -0.80
CA PRO A 122 5.60 -30.47 -0.62
C PRO A 122 6.00 -31.92 -0.35
N TRP A 123 6.47 -32.16 0.89
CA TRP A 123 6.82 -33.49 1.42
C TRP A 123 5.64 -34.46 1.32
N ILE A 124 4.41 -33.94 1.24
CA ILE A 124 3.20 -34.70 0.94
C ILE A 124 3.31 -35.41 -0.41
N TRP A 125 3.81 -34.77 -1.47
CA TRP A 125 3.97 -35.44 -2.78
C TRP A 125 5.05 -36.52 -2.75
N LEU A 126 6.14 -36.31 -2.01
CA LEU A 126 7.16 -37.35 -1.82
C LEU A 126 6.62 -38.56 -1.03
N MET A 127 5.78 -38.31 -0.03
CA MET A 127 5.08 -39.36 0.72
C MET A 127 4.06 -40.10 -0.16
N VAL A 128 3.31 -39.38 -1.01
CA VAL A 128 2.33 -39.97 -1.94
C VAL A 128 3.02 -40.79 -3.03
N ILE A 129 4.08 -40.27 -3.64
CA ILE A 129 4.88 -40.99 -4.65
C ILE A 129 5.56 -42.20 -3.99
N GLY A 130 6.16 -42.03 -2.82
CA GLY A 130 6.81 -43.10 -2.08
C GLY A 130 5.85 -44.22 -1.67
N PHE A 131 4.69 -43.88 -1.11
CA PHE A 131 3.66 -44.85 -0.75
C PHE A 131 3.06 -45.54 -1.99
N GLY A 132 2.82 -44.78 -3.07
CA GLY A 132 2.36 -45.33 -4.33
C GLY A 132 3.34 -46.36 -4.93
N LEU A 133 4.64 -46.03 -4.94
CA LEU A 133 5.69 -46.95 -5.39
C LEU A 133 5.79 -48.19 -4.49
N PHE A 134 5.65 -48.02 -3.17
CA PHE A 134 5.65 -49.14 -2.23
C PHE A 134 4.48 -50.09 -2.46
N ILE A 135 3.26 -49.57 -2.57
CA ILE A 135 2.07 -50.38 -2.85
C ILE A 135 2.19 -51.08 -4.21
N PHE A 136 2.70 -50.39 -5.23
CA PHE A 136 2.93 -50.98 -6.54
C PHE A 136 3.95 -52.13 -6.50
N ALA A 137 5.08 -51.95 -5.81
CA ALA A 137 6.09 -52.99 -5.63
C ALA A 137 5.53 -54.22 -4.88
N VAL A 138 4.73 -53.98 -3.84
CA VAL A 138 4.04 -55.05 -3.09
C VAL A 138 3.06 -55.79 -4.00
N ALA A 139 2.26 -55.08 -4.81
CA ALA A 139 1.33 -55.69 -5.76
C ALA A 139 2.05 -56.53 -6.83
N LEU A 140 3.19 -56.05 -7.36
CA LEU A 140 4.03 -56.82 -8.27
C LEU A 140 4.60 -58.07 -7.60
N HIS A 141 5.06 -57.96 -6.35
CA HIS A 141 5.55 -59.10 -5.59
C HIS A 141 4.46 -60.15 -5.36
N TYR A 142 3.24 -59.74 -5.00
CA TYR A 142 2.10 -60.65 -4.88
C TYR A 142 1.74 -61.30 -6.22
N LYS A 143 1.69 -60.54 -7.32
CA LYS A 143 1.40 -61.09 -8.66
C LYS A 143 2.46 -62.11 -9.11
N ASN A 144 3.73 -61.85 -8.82
CA ASN A 144 4.83 -62.77 -9.13
C ASN A 144 4.77 -64.05 -8.28
N ARG A 145 4.24 -63.96 -7.05
CA ARG A 145 4.05 -65.12 -6.17
C ARG A 145 2.81 -65.95 -6.53
N SER A 146 1.76 -65.34 -7.06
CA SER A 146 0.52 -66.02 -7.48
C SER A 146 0.62 -66.76 -8.82
N GLY A 147 1.68 -66.54 -9.61
CA GLY A 147 1.92 -67.24 -10.88
C GLY A 147 2.47 -68.68 -10.73
N GLY A 148 2.63 -69.19 -9.51
CA GLY A 148 3.26 -70.48 -9.23
C GLY A 148 2.34 -71.69 -9.02
N MET A 149 1.03 -71.57 -9.24
CA MET A 149 0.10 -72.71 -9.08
C MET A 149 -1.04 -72.67 -10.10
N ILE A 150 -0.77 -73.04 -11.36
CA ILE A 150 -1.77 -73.67 -12.26
C ILE A 150 -1.07 -74.64 -13.20
N GLU A 151 -0.72 -75.82 -12.70
CA GLU A 151 -0.70 -77.03 -13.52
C GLU A 151 -1.20 -78.20 -12.67
N SER A 152 -2.52 -78.22 -12.45
CA SER A 152 -3.22 -79.41 -12.00
C SER A 152 -4.39 -79.64 -12.95
N GLU A 153 -4.20 -80.66 -13.79
CA GLU A 153 -5.20 -81.53 -14.38
C GLU A 153 -6.36 -80.84 -15.13
N SER A 154 -6.29 -80.90 -16.46
CA SER A 154 -7.50 -81.00 -17.29
C SER A 154 -7.61 -82.42 -17.84
N ILE A 155 -8.66 -83.08 -17.35
CA ILE A 155 -9.26 -84.31 -17.85
C ILE A 155 -9.68 -84.15 -19.32
N GLY A 156 -9.43 -85.22 -20.10
CA GLY A 156 -10.28 -85.66 -21.21
C GLY A 156 -9.71 -85.48 -22.62
N THR A 157 -9.42 -86.58 -23.32
CA THR A 157 -10.30 -87.16 -24.37
C THR A 157 -9.71 -88.47 -24.91
N ASP A 158 -10.62 -89.42 -25.12
CA ASP A 158 -10.58 -90.70 -25.85
C ASP A 158 -9.89 -91.93 -25.23
#